data_AF-A0A158PT22-F1
#
_entry.id   AF-A0A158PT22-F1
#
_cell.length_a   1.000
_cell.length_b   1.000
_cell.length_c   1.000
_cell.angle_alpha   90.00
_cell.angle_beta   90.00
_cell.angle_gamma   90.00
#
_symmetry.space_group_name_H-M   'P 1'
#
loop_
_entity.id
_entity.type
_entity.pdbx_description
1 polymer ?
#
loop_
_entity_poly.entity_id
_entity_poly.type
_entity_poly.pdbx_seq_one_letter_code
_entity_poly.pdbx_strand_id
1 'polypeptide(L)'
;MSKNYELLDELFDKVLSCTHIQSHYMEAFIMKLDEIYKFSNRQLPLNTLILVNSLKSKFYPLPQVFSPEYYLKLAVGPLCYSLHISTSNMFNIGYVVLVLRNCLVSVENESIGRNQWTFFLEFLANFLICCEEYTLCTVRVICMDTFKLFLSKFEPVAQVLVIRKLFGMIQRDEIQRKNFHKINIYDEKSLKFEAQLLAWIIDLFRSKLKYEVFRRELGFFWGDMVSIRYSYLSDGLQYYLSVFIFAQELALRRMNPELILNIYKHFLQPLQSQISDWTELVKIEQQQINHGSLEVPANQLSVSMERLEMETRRQQNIQSLPLLQFQYSQTLNFAETFLHSAHML
;
A
#
# COMPACT_ATOMS: atom_id res chain seq x y z
N MET A 1 -39.19 -25.89 3.51
CA MET A 1 -38.81 -24.60 4.14
C MET A 1 -37.50 -24.14 3.52
N SER A 2 -37.54 -23.12 2.67
CA SER A 2 -36.35 -22.41 2.20
C SER A 2 -35.75 -21.67 3.39
N LYS A 3 -34.79 -22.28 4.09
CA LYS A 3 -34.12 -21.63 5.22
C LYS A 3 -33.12 -20.62 4.63
N ASN A 4 -33.41 -19.32 4.79
CA ASN A 4 -32.55 -18.21 4.36
C ASN A 4 -31.24 -18.16 5.17
N TYR A 5 -30.36 -19.14 4.97
CA TYR A 5 -28.98 -19.11 5.47
C TYR A 5 -28.21 -17.93 4.90
N GLU A 6 -28.59 -17.45 3.71
CA GLU A 6 -28.03 -16.26 3.09
C GLU A 6 -28.13 -15.02 4.00
N LEU A 7 -29.27 -14.82 4.69
CA LEU A 7 -29.43 -13.68 5.61
C LEU A 7 -28.54 -13.82 6.86
N LEU A 8 -28.36 -15.06 7.33
CA LEU A 8 -27.51 -15.37 8.48
C LEU A 8 -26.04 -15.15 8.13
N ASP A 9 -25.64 -15.59 6.93
CA ASP A 9 -24.30 -15.40 6.38
C ASP A 9 -24.03 -13.92 6.14
N GLU A 10 -24.97 -13.18 5.55
CA GLU A 10 -24.83 -11.73 5.38
C GLU A 10 -24.74 -10.97 6.70
N LEU A 11 -25.56 -11.33 7.70
CA LEU A 11 -25.45 -10.76 9.04
C LEU A 11 -24.05 -11.01 9.61
N PHE A 12 -23.56 -12.24 9.51
CA PHE A 12 -22.30 -12.64 10.12
C PHE A 12 -21.09 -12.03 9.40
N ASP A 13 -21.10 -12.08 8.07
CA ASP A 13 -19.98 -11.69 7.23
C ASP A 13 -19.93 -10.20 6.93
N LYS A 14 -21.07 -9.53 6.76
CA LYS A 14 -21.10 -8.12 6.34
C LYS A 14 -21.35 -7.17 7.50
N VAL A 15 -22.21 -7.55 8.44
CA VAL A 15 -22.63 -6.67 9.54
C VAL A 15 -21.75 -6.89 10.76
N LEU A 16 -21.71 -8.13 11.27
CA LEU A 16 -21.01 -8.43 12.52
C LEU A 16 -19.49 -8.25 12.37
N SER A 17 -18.90 -8.58 11.22
CA SER A 17 -17.48 -8.34 10.91
C SER A 17 -17.08 -6.87 11.01
N CYS A 18 -18.03 -5.95 10.79
CA CYS A 18 -17.83 -4.51 10.79
C CYS A 18 -18.19 -3.84 12.13
N THR A 19 -18.49 -4.63 13.17
CA THR A 19 -18.91 -4.13 14.49
C THR A 19 -18.00 -4.63 15.60
N HIS A 20 -17.92 -3.86 16.68
CA HIS A 20 -17.20 -4.30 17.87
C HIS A 20 -18.02 -5.30 18.67
N ILE A 21 -17.53 -6.54 18.76
CA ILE A 21 -18.17 -7.60 19.55
C ILE A 21 -17.23 -8.04 20.66
N GLN A 22 -17.71 -8.02 21.92
CA GLN A 22 -16.94 -8.54 23.05
C GLN A 22 -16.79 -10.06 22.95
N SER A 23 -15.65 -10.59 23.41
CA SER A 23 -15.27 -11.99 23.17
C SER A 23 -16.28 -13.02 23.65
N HIS A 24 -16.90 -12.81 24.82
CA HIS A 24 -17.87 -13.75 25.38
C HIS A 24 -19.19 -13.78 24.58
N TYR A 25 -19.63 -12.65 24.03
CA TYR A 25 -20.80 -12.62 23.15
C TYR A 25 -20.49 -13.26 21.79
N MET A 26 -19.29 -13.06 21.26
CA MET A 26 -18.85 -13.70 20.01
C MET A 26 -18.83 -15.23 20.14
N GLU A 27 -18.31 -15.75 21.26
CA GLU A 27 -18.29 -17.19 21.55
C GLU A 27 -19.70 -17.76 21.63
N ALA A 28 -20.57 -17.20 22.47
CA ALA A 28 -21.95 -17.66 22.63
C ALA A 28 -22.73 -17.63 21.30
N PHE A 29 -22.50 -16.60 20.49
CA PHE A 29 -23.10 -16.47 19.18
C PHE A 29 -22.62 -17.55 18.20
N ILE A 30 -21.31 -17.79 18.11
CA ILE A 30 -20.73 -18.82 17.24
C ILE A 30 -21.17 -20.23 17.67
N MET A 31 -21.27 -20.51 18.97
CA MET A 31 -21.83 -21.76 19.49
C MET A 31 -23.25 -22.01 18.97
N LYS A 32 -24.11 -20.98 19.03
CA LYS A 32 -25.49 -21.08 18.55
C LYS A 32 -25.59 -21.19 17.04
N LEU A 33 -24.73 -20.49 16.30
CA LEU A 33 -24.62 -20.65 14.85
C LEU A 33 -24.23 -22.08 14.47
N ASP A 34 -23.23 -22.66 15.11
CA ASP A 34 -22.79 -24.03 14.86
C ASP A 34 -23.91 -25.05 15.13
N GLU A 35 -24.69 -24.89 16.21
CA GLU A 35 -25.88 -25.70 16.47
C GLU A 35 -26.92 -25.61 15.33
N ILE A 36 -27.19 -24.40 14.83
CA ILE A 36 -28.14 -24.16 13.73
C ILE A 36 -27.68 -24.82 12.43
N TYR A 37 -26.39 -24.69 12.11
CA TYR A 37 -25.75 -25.29 10.93
C TYR A 37 -25.79 -26.83 10.99
N LYS A 38 -25.43 -27.41 12.14
CA LYS A 38 -25.50 -28.85 12.40
C LYS A 38 -26.93 -29.39 12.30
N PHE A 39 -27.92 -28.67 12.82
CA PHE A 39 -29.34 -29.04 12.69
C PHE A 39 -29.80 -29.17 11.23
N SER A 40 -29.07 -28.57 10.29
CA SER A 40 -29.39 -28.64 8.86
C SER A 40 -28.36 -29.43 8.04
N ASN A 41 -27.56 -30.28 8.70
CA ASN A 41 -26.51 -31.09 8.07
C ASN A 41 -25.53 -30.27 7.22
N ARG A 42 -25.24 -29.03 7.63
CA ARG A 42 -24.23 -28.15 7.00
C ARG A 42 -23.08 -27.89 7.98
N GLN A 43 -21.89 -27.67 7.44
CA GLN A 43 -20.77 -27.17 8.23
C GLN A 43 -20.83 -25.66 8.31
N LEU A 44 -20.46 -25.11 9.46
CA LEU A 44 -20.31 -23.67 9.64
C LEU A 44 -19.21 -23.16 8.69
N PRO A 45 -19.51 -22.20 7.79
CA PRO A 45 -18.55 -21.73 6.80
C PRO A 45 -17.40 -21.02 7.50
N LEU A 46 -16.16 -21.34 7.12
CA LEU A 46 -14.99 -20.68 7.71
C LEU A 46 -14.93 -19.21 7.25
N ASN A 47 -15.00 -18.28 8.20
CA ASN A 47 -14.86 -16.85 7.94
C ASN A 47 -13.93 -16.18 8.96
N THR A 48 -13.68 -14.88 8.78
CA THR A 48 -12.77 -14.11 9.63
C THR A 48 -13.20 -14.10 11.09
N LEU A 49 -14.50 -14.03 11.41
CA LEU A 49 -14.96 -14.01 12.79
C LEU A 49 -14.79 -15.36 13.49
N ILE A 50 -14.95 -16.48 12.79
CA ILE A 50 -14.65 -17.82 13.31
C ILE A 50 -13.15 -17.94 13.59
N LEU A 51 -12.29 -17.44 12.70
CA LEU A 51 -10.85 -17.40 12.92
C LEU A 51 -10.51 -16.56 14.16
N VAL A 52 -11.09 -15.37 14.31
CA VAL A 52 -10.91 -14.51 15.49
C VAL A 52 -11.36 -15.23 16.77
N ASN A 53 -12.51 -15.91 16.74
CA ASN A 53 -13.03 -16.63 17.89
C ASN A 53 -12.12 -17.82 18.25
N SER A 54 -11.68 -18.61 17.27
CA SER A 54 -10.74 -19.71 17.48
C SER A 54 -9.45 -19.24 18.16
N LEU A 55 -8.98 -18.03 17.85
CA LEU A 55 -7.83 -17.41 18.51
C LEU A 55 -8.11 -16.91 19.93
N LYS A 56 -9.29 -16.31 20.18
CA LYS A 56 -9.61 -15.65 21.45
C LYS A 56 -10.21 -16.57 22.51
N SER A 57 -11.14 -17.43 22.13
CA SER A 57 -11.91 -18.30 23.03
C SER A 57 -11.53 -19.78 22.90
N LYS A 58 -10.67 -20.15 21.94
CA LYS A 58 -10.30 -21.54 21.60
C LYS A 58 -11.51 -22.40 21.19
N PHE A 59 -12.66 -21.79 20.95
CA PHE A 59 -13.87 -22.47 20.50
C PHE A 59 -13.89 -22.51 18.96
N TYR A 60 -14.14 -23.70 18.41
CA TYR A 60 -13.95 -24.12 17.01
C TYR A 60 -12.49 -24.53 16.70
N PRO A 61 -12.14 -25.82 16.86
CA PRO A 61 -10.80 -26.30 16.56
C PRO A 61 -10.61 -26.29 15.04
N LEU A 62 -9.76 -25.38 14.57
CA LEU A 62 -9.19 -25.50 13.24
C LEU A 62 -8.45 -26.85 13.14
N PRO A 63 -8.38 -27.48 11.95
CA PRO A 63 -7.67 -28.74 11.78
C PRO A 63 -6.29 -28.67 12.42
N GLN A 64 -5.96 -29.58 13.34
CA GLN A 64 -4.67 -29.60 14.05
C GLN A 64 -3.59 -30.13 13.11
N VAL A 65 -3.01 -29.25 12.30
CA VAL A 65 -1.94 -29.58 11.35
C VAL A 65 -0.66 -28.94 11.83
N PHE A 66 0.44 -29.70 11.94
CA PHE A 66 1.74 -29.18 12.39
C PHE A 66 2.45 -28.25 11.38
N SER A 67 1.74 -27.71 10.39
CA SER A 67 2.28 -26.81 9.37
C SER A 67 1.71 -25.39 9.55
N PRO A 68 2.51 -24.44 10.05
CA PRO A 68 2.12 -23.02 10.13
C PRO A 68 1.73 -22.42 8.77
N GLU A 69 2.41 -22.83 7.69
CA GLU A 69 2.09 -22.40 6.33
C GLU A 69 0.70 -22.86 5.88
N TYR A 70 0.27 -24.06 6.28
CA TYR A 70 -1.07 -24.56 5.98
C TYR A 70 -2.14 -23.67 6.63
N TYR A 71 -1.96 -23.28 7.89
CA TYR A 71 -2.88 -22.37 8.57
C TYR A 71 -2.93 -21.00 7.91
N LEU A 72 -1.79 -20.46 7.50
CA LEU A 72 -1.74 -19.20 6.76
C LEU A 72 -2.56 -19.30 5.47
N LYS A 73 -2.38 -20.36 4.68
CA LYS A 73 -3.15 -20.57 3.44
C LYS A 73 -4.65 -20.72 3.70
N LEU A 74 -5.01 -21.44 4.76
CA LEU A 74 -6.40 -21.63 5.16
C LEU A 74 -7.06 -20.31 5.60
N ALA A 75 -6.31 -19.41 6.22
CA ALA A 75 -6.81 -18.09 6.63
C ALA A 75 -6.98 -17.11 5.46
N VAL A 76 -6.15 -17.19 4.40
CA VAL A 76 -6.13 -16.21 3.31
C VAL A 76 -7.50 -16.01 2.64
N GLY A 77 -8.24 -17.08 2.35
CA GLY A 77 -9.55 -16.98 1.71
C GLY A 77 -10.55 -16.15 2.52
N PRO A 78 -10.85 -16.56 3.77
CA PRO A 78 -11.68 -15.78 4.70
C PRO A 78 -11.25 -14.32 4.84
N LEU A 79 -9.95 -14.08 5.00
CA LEU A 79 -9.42 -12.72 5.17
C LEU A 79 -9.59 -11.89 3.89
N CYS A 80 -9.37 -12.48 2.70
CA CYS A 80 -9.57 -11.80 1.43
C CYS A 80 -11.04 -11.39 1.25
N TYR A 81 -11.97 -12.26 1.65
CA TYR A 81 -13.39 -11.95 1.62
C TYR A 81 -13.74 -10.78 2.58
N SER A 82 -13.19 -10.75 3.79
CA SER A 82 -13.32 -9.59 4.69
C SER A 82 -12.77 -8.30 4.08
N LEU A 83 -11.63 -8.35 3.39
CA LEU A 83 -11.09 -7.18 2.70
C LEU A 83 -12.02 -6.71 1.57
N HIS A 84 -12.71 -7.63 0.88
CA HIS A 84 -13.72 -7.26 -0.10
C HIS A 84 -14.96 -6.63 0.52
N ILE A 85 -15.35 -7.02 1.73
CA ILE A 85 -16.51 -6.41 2.41
C ILE A 85 -16.23 -4.95 2.75
N SER A 86 -15.09 -4.66 3.36
CA SER A 86 -14.69 -3.28 3.68
C SER A 86 -13.19 -3.15 3.91
N THR A 87 -12.55 -2.25 3.15
CA THR A 87 -11.16 -1.86 3.34
C THR A 87 -10.98 -0.68 4.31
N SER A 88 -12.07 -0.05 4.75
CA SER A 88 -12.06 1.20 5.54
C SER A 88 -12.69 1.09 6.93
N ASN A 89 -13.38 -0.02 7.24
CA ASN A 89 -13.93 -0.28 8.56
C ASN A 89 -12.84 -0.76 9.53
N MET A 90 -12.63 0.00 10.60
CA MET A 90 -11.56 -0.25 11.58
C MET A 90 -11.69 -1.60 12.32
N PHE A 91 -12.92 -2.06 12.59
CA PHE A 91 -13.14 -3.34 13.28
C PHE A 91 -12.85 -4.52 12.36
N ASN A 92 -13.39 -4.48 11.14
CA ASN A 92 -13.14 -5.52 10.14
C ASN A 92 -11.64 -5.66 9.85
N ILE A 93 -10.96 -4.54 9.57
CA ILE A 93 -9.51 -4.57 9.32
C ILE A 93 -8.73 -4.95 10.58
N GLY A 94 -9.15 -4.52 11.76
CA GLY A 94 -8.58 -4.96 13.02
C GLY A 94 -8.63 -6.48 13.20
N TYR A 95 -9.74 -7.12 12.84
CA TYR A 95 -9.89 -8.57 12.85
C TYR A 95 -9.00 -9.25 11.81
N VAL A 96 -8.94 -8.71 10.59
CA VAL A 96 -8.07 -9.24 9.53
C VAL A 96 -6.60 -9.25 9.97
N VAL A 97 -6.13 -8.11 10.50
CA VAL A 97 -4.76 -7.95 10.98
C VAL A 97 -4.47 -8.85 12.18
N LEU A 98 -5.41 -9.00 13.11
CA LEU A 98 -5.26 -9.88 14.27
C LEU A 98 -5.01 -11.33 13.84
N VAL A 99 -5.86 -11.86 12.96
CA VAL A 99 -5.74 -13.24 12.48
C VAL A 99 -4.47 -13.40 11.66
N LEU A 100 -4.22 -12.50 10.70
CA LEU A 100 -3.05 -12.57 9.83
C LEU A 100 -1.74 -12.56 10.65
N ARG A 101 -1.60 -11.65 11.62
CA ARG A 101 -0.40 -11.60 12.47
C ARG A 101 -0.23 -12.88 13.26
N ASN A 102 -1.29 -13.45 13.81
CA ASN A 102 -1.22 -14.69 14.56
C ASN A 102 -0.69 -15.84 13.67
N CYS A 103 -1.22 -15.97 12.45
CA CYS A 103 -0.72 -16.96 11.48
C CYS A 103 0.76 -16.72 11.14
N LEU A 104 1.15 -15.47 10.88
CA LEU A 104 2.52 -15.12 10.46
C LEU A 104 3.57 -15.33 11.55
N VAL A 105 3.23 -15.18 12.83
CA VAL A 105 4.19 -15.36 13.94
C VAL A 105 4.76 -16.78 13.95
N SER A 106 3.94 -17.78 13.61
CA SER A 106 4.35 -19.19 13.59
C SER A 106 5.06 -19.62 12.31
N VAL A 107 4.99 -18.83 11.24
CA VAL A 107 5.70 -19.11 9.98
C VAL A 107 7.14 -18.62 10.09
N GLU A 108 8.10 -19.48 9.78
CA GLU A 108 9.52 -19.10 9.78
C GLU A 108 9.81 -18.04 8.70
N ASN A 109 10.73 -17.11 8.98
CA ASN A 109 11.11 -16.12 7.97
C ASN A 109 11.78 -16.82 6.78
N GLU A 110 11.55 -16.30 5.58
CA GLU A 110 12.14 -16.82 4.33
C GLU A 110 11.75 -18.27 3.98
N SER A 111 10.74 -18.85 4.62
CA SER A 111 10.26 -20.23 4.37
C SER A 111 9.35 -20.37 3.15
N ILE A 112 8.57 -19.34 2.83
CA ILE A 112 7.62 -19.38 1.71
C ILE A 112 8.38 -19.21 0.38
N GLY A 113 8.50 -20.31 -0.37
CA GLY A 113 9.22 -20.36 -1.64
C GLY A 113 8.55 -19.62 -2.81
N ARG A 114 9.33 -19.30 -3.84
CA ARG A 114 8.88 -18.63 -5.09
C ARG A 114 7.83 -19.40 -5.91
N ASN A 115 7.58 -20.66 -5.62
CA ASN A 115 6.49 -21.41 -6.25
C ASN A 115 5.13 -21.06 -5.65
N GLN A 116 5.09 -20.36 -4.51
CA GLN A 116 3.86 -20.10 -3.75
C GLN A 116 3.44 -18.63 -3.74
N TRP A 117 4.28 -17.68 -4.16
CA TRP A 117 3.96 -16.26 -4.00
C TRP A 117 2.70 -15.82 -4.74
N THR A 118 2.40 -16.42 -5.89
CA THR A 118 1.19 -16.12 -6.68
C THR A 118 -0.09 -16.44 -5.93
N PHE A 119 -0.09 -17.45 -5.07
CA PHE A 119 -1.24 -17.80 -4.22
C PHE A 119 -1.63 -16.64 -3.29
N PHE A 120 -0.64 -15.88 -2.81
CA PHE A 120 -0.86 -14.79 -1.87
C PHE A 120 -1.01 -13.42 -2.53
N LEU A 121 -0.77 -13.33 -3.85
CA LEU A 121 -0.67 -12.05 -4.55
C LEU A 121 -1.96 -11.24 -4.51
N GLU A 122 -3.11 -11.86 -4.78
CA GLU A 122 -4.41 -11.19 -4.74
C GLU A 122 -4.69 -10.62 -3.35
N PHE A 123 -4.43 -11.43 -2.31
CA PHE A 123 -4.59 -10.98 -0.93
C PHE A 123 -3.66 -9.79 -0.61
N LEU A 124 -2.39 -9.88 -0.98
CA LEU A 124 -1.42 -8.80 -0.75
C LEU A 124 -1.84 -7.51 -1.48
N ALA A 125 -2.32 -7.61 -2.72
CA ALA A 125 -2.82 -6.47 -3.48
C ALA A 125 -4.05 -5.83 -2.81
N ASN A 126 -5.02 -6.63 -2.37
CA ASN A 126 -6.18 -6.10 -1.63
C ASN A 126 -5.77 -5.50 -0.27
N PHE A 127 -4.78 -6.09 0.41
CA PHE A 127 -4.30 -5.63 1.70
C PHE A 127 -3.50 -4.32 1.60
N LEU A 128 -2.89 -4.01 0.46
CA LEU A 128 -2.27 -2.71 0.20
C LEU A 128 -3.27 -1.55 0.29
N ILE A 129 -4.54 -1.77 -0.08
CA ILE A 129 -5.58 -0.73 0.00
C ILE A 129 -5.75 -0.28 1.47
N CYS A 130 -5.67 -1.21 2.42
CA CYS A 130 -5.71 -0.89 3.86
C CYS A 130 -4.47 -0.10 4.32
N CYS A 131 -3.35 -0.18 3.60
CA CYS A 131 -2.13 0.56 3.93
C CYS A 131 -2.18 2.03 3.47
N GLU A 132 -3.08 2.39 2.55
CA GLU A 132 -3.33 3.79 2.16
C GLU A 132 -4.58 4.41 2.82
N GLU A 133 -5.46 3.60 3.41
CA GLU A 133 -6.74 4.09 3.94
C GLU A 133 -6.55 4.91 5.23
N TYR A 134 -6.79 6.21 5.12
CA TYR A 134 -6.54 7.18 6.20
C TYR A 134 -7.55 7.07 7.33
N THR A 135 -8.77 6.60 7.05
CA THR A 135 -9.83 6.43 8.08
C THR A 135 -9.46 5.37 9.12
N LEU A 136 -8.48 4.50 8.81
CA LEU A 136 -8.01 3.45 9.73
C LEU A 136 -7.06 3.97 10.82
N CYS A 137 -6.59 5.21 10.76
CA CYS A 137 -5.74 5.84 11.78
C CYS A 137 -4.57 4.93 12.23
N THR A 138 -4.56 4.49 13.49
CA THR A 138 -3.51 3.61 14.05
C THR A 138 -3.52 2.20 13.45
N VAL A 139 -4.68 1.69 13.02
CA VAL A 139 -4.79 0.38 12.38
C VAL A 139 -4.05 0.36 11.04
N ARG A 140 -3.99 1.49 10.33
CA ARG A 140 -3.20 1.64 9.10
C ARG A 140 -1.72 1.31 9.34
N VAL A 141 -1.14 1.83 10.43
CA VAL A 141 0.27 1.58 10.79
C VAL A 141 0.48 0.08 11.05
N ILE A 142 -0.45 -0.55 11.77
CA ILE A 142 -0.38 -1.99 12.04
C ILE A 142 -0.52 -2.79 10.73
N CYS A 143 -1.33 -2.34 9.76
CA CYS A 143 -1.42 -2.97 8.44
C CYS A 143 -0.07 -2.93 7.72
N MET A 144 0.59 -1.77 7.67
CA MET A 144 1.90 -1.61 7.03
C MET A 144 2.97 -2.51 7.69
N ASP A 145 2.98 -2.60 9.02
CA ASP A 145 3.91 -3.48 9.74
C ASP A 145 3.59 -4.96 9.53
N THR A 146 2.32 -5.30 9.43
CA THR A 146 1.88 -6.67 9.15
C THR A 146 2.21 -7.08 7.72
N PHE A 147 2.11 -6.17 6.76
CA PHE A 147 2.55 -6.40 5.39
C PHE A 147 4.06 -6.67 5.33
N LYS A 148 4.87 -5.86 6.05
CA LYS A 148 6.32 -6.10 6.17
C LYS A 148 6.64 -7.47 6.77
N LEU A 149 5.93 -7.84 7.84
CA LEU A 149 6.06 -9.16 8.48
C LEU A 149 5.67 -10.28 7.51
N PHE A 150 4.62 -10.09 6.71
CA PHE A 150 4.21 -11.07 5.72
C PHE A 150 5.29 -11.22 4.64
N LEU A 151 5.76 -10.09 4.10
CA LEU A 151 6.83 -10.08 3.11
C LEU A 151 8.10 -10.79 3.61
N SER A 152 8.45 -10.66 4.90
CA SER A 152 9.61 -11.36 5.46
C SER A 152 9.47 -12.89 5.54
N LYS A 153 8.27 -13.45 5.36
CA LYS A 153 8.05 -14.90 5.31
C LYS A 153 8.41 -15.50 3.97
N PHE A 154 8.47 -14.70 2.91
CA PHE A 154 8.89 -15.16 1.58
C PHE A 154 10.41 -15.26 1.49
N GLU A 155 10.93 -16.25 0.77
CA GLU A 155 12.34 -16.29 0.41
C GLU A 155 12.75 -15.02 -0.37
N PRO A 156 14.02 -14.58 -0.38
CA PRO A 156 14.42 -13.32 -1.01
C PRO A 156 14.01 -13.19 -2.49
N VAL A 157 14.05 -14.27 -3.27
CA VAL A 157 13.59 -14.26 -4.68
C VAL A 157 12.09 -13.98 -4.75
N ALA A 158 11.29 -14.63 -3.92
CA ALA A 158 9.85 -14.41 -3.86
C ALA A 158 9.51 -12.98 -3.38
N GLN A 159 10.28 -12.41 -2.45
CA GLN A 159 10.10 -11.02 -2.03
C GLN A 159 10.27 -10.04 -3.21
N VAL A 160 11.30 -10.21 -4.04
CA VAL A 160 11.48 -9.38 -5.26
C VAL A 160 10.28 -9.53 -6.19
N LEU A 161 9.84 -10.77 -6.46
CA LEU A 161 8.71 -11.03 -7.37
C LEU A 161 7.43 -10.37 -6.88
N VAL A 162 7.13 -10.49 -5.59
CA VAL A 162 5.98 -9.84 -4.95
C VAL A 162 6.09 -8.32 -5.07
N ILE A 163 7.21 -7.73 -4.66
CA ILE A 163 7.42 -6.28 -4.71
C ILE A 163 7.24 -5.75 -6.14
N ARG A 164 7.94 -6.35 -7.13
CA ARG A 164 7.89 -5.88 -8.52
C ARG A 164 6.50 -6.08 -9.13
N LYS A 165 5.82 -7.20 -8.85
CA LYS A 165 4.47 -7.43 -9.36
C LYS A 165 3.48 -6.45 -8.75
N LEU A 166 3.53 -6.20 -7.44
CA LEU A 166 2.66 -5.21 -6.80
C LEU A 166 2.95 -3.79 -7.30
N PHE A 167 4.21 -3.42 -7.47
CA PHE A 167 4.61 -2.15 -8.07
C PHE A 167 3.99 -1.98 -9.47
N GLY A 168 4.14 -2.99 -10.34
CA GLY A 168 3.55 -2.96 -11.68
C GLY A 168 2.01 -2.99 -11.69
N MET A 169 1.37 -3.61 -10.69
CA MET A 169 -0.08 -3.58 -10.52
C MET A 169 -0.58 -2.19 -10.13
N ILE A 170 0.14 -1.47 -9.25
CA ILE A 170 -0.16 -0.09 -8.90
C ILE A 170 -0.06 0.80 -10.14
N GLN A 171 1.05 0.71 -10.88
CA GLN A 171 1.28 1.51 -12.09
C GLN A 171 0.23 1.31 -13.19
N ARG A 172 -0.31 0.09 -13.29
CA ARG A 172 -1.31 -0.27 -14.31
C ARG A 172 -2.75 -0.11 -13.84
N ASP A 173 -2.95 0.46 -12.65
CA ASP A 173 -4.27 0.61 -12.02
C ASP A 173 -5.03 -0.75 -11.93
N GLU A 174 -4.27 -1.84 -11.74
CA GLU A 174 -4.79 -3.20 -11.54
C GLU A 174 -5.32 -3.38 -10.10
N ILE A 175 -4.89 -2.53 -9.15
CA ILE A 175 -5.38 -2.53 -7.76
C ILE A 175 -6.50 -1.50 -7.63
N GLN A 176 -7.74 -1.97 -7.70
CA GLN A 176 -8.91 -1.09 -7.65
C GLN A 176 -9.61 -1.13 -6.30
N ARG A 177 -9.99 0.05 -5.80
CA ARG A 177 -10.89 0.16 -4.64
C ARG A 177 -12.27 -0.36 -5.06
N LYS A 178 -12.74 -1.43 -4.40
CA LYS A 178 -14.10 -1.93 -4.59
C LYS A 178 -15.05 -1.17 -3.66
N ASN A 179 -15.54 -0.01 -4.11
CA ASN A 179 -16.61 0.71 -3.41
C ASN A 179 -17.97 0.01 -3.67
N PHE A 180 -18.51 -0.68 -2.66
CA PHE A 180 -19.83 -1.33 -2.75
C PHE A 180 -21.01 -0.37 -2.55
N HIS A 181 -20.76 0.90 -2.23
CA HIS A 181 -21.78 1.95 -2.14
C HIS A 181 -21.86 2.69 -3.48
N LYS A 182 -22.79 2.25 -4.35
CA LYS A 182 -23.17 2.88 -5.63
C LYS A 182 -23.82 4.26 -5.44
N ILE A 183 -23.15 5.22 -4.80
CA ILE A 183 -23.71 6.58 -4.64
C ILE A 183 -23.02 7.58 -5.58
N ASN A 184 -21.75 7.39 -5.96
CA ASN A 184 -21.11 8.19 -7.01
C ASN A 184 -20.48 7.29 -8.07
N ILE A 185 -21.05 7.31 -9.28
CA ILE A 185 -20.60 6.52 -10.44
C ILE A 185 -19.34 7.13 -11.09
N TYR A 186 -18.93 8.33 -10.65
CA TYR A 186 -17.80 9.08 -11.19
C TYR A 186 -16.57 9.15 -10.27
N ASP A 187 -16.63 8.56 -9.07
CA ASP A 187 -15.56 8.65 -8.08
C ASP A 187 -14.88 7.30 -7.83
N GLU A 188 -13.55 7.31 -7.83
CA GLU A 188 -12.71 6.47 -6.97
C GLU A 188 -12.67 4.96 -7.28
N LYS A 189 -12.23 4.55 -8.47
CA LYS A 189 -11.68 3.19 -8.66
C LYS A 189 -10.17 3.11 -8.44
N SER A 190 -9.45 4.20 -8.64
CA SER A 190 -8.00 4.26 -8.46
C SER A 190 -7.59 4.46 -7.00
N LEU A 191 -6.35 4.08 -6.70
CA LEU A 191 -5.71 4.33 -5.42
C LEU A 191 -5.61 5.84 -5.18
N LYS A 192 -6.07 6.32 -4.00
CA LYS A 192 -6.06 7.76 -3.68
C LYS A 192 -4.65 8.30 -3.43
N PHE A 193 -3.78 7.44 -2.91
CA PHE A 193 -2.43 7.80 -2.47
C PHE A 193 -1.39 6.93 -3.17
N GLU A 194 -1.53 6.79 -4.50
CA GLU A 194 -0.67 5.97 -5.34
C GLU A 194 0.82 6.33 -5.17
N ALA A 195 1.17 7.62 -5.21
CA ALA A 195 2.54 8.08 -5.07
C ALA A 195 3.16 7.67 -3.71
N GLN A 196 2.36 7.71 -2.64
CA GLN A 196 2.76 7.28 -1.30
C GLN A 196 2.97 5.76 -1.24
N LEU A 197 2.11 4.98 -1.88
CA LEU A 197 2.25 3.53 -1.94
C LEU A 197 3.49 3.14 -2.76
N LEU A 198 3.71 3.75 -3.92
CA LEU A 198 4.90 3.52 -4.74
C LEU A 198 6.18 3.88 -3.96
N ALA A 199 6.21 5.03 -3.29
CA ALA A 199 7.31 5.43 -2.42
C ALA A 199 7.59 4.37 -1.34
N TRP A 200 6.55 3.87 -0.70
CA TRP A 200 6.69 2.85 0.33
C TRP A 200 7.20 1.51 -0.23
N ILE A 201 6.73 1.09 -1.41
CA ILE A 201 7.22 -0.12 -2.09
C ILE A 201 8.70 0.03 -2.50
N ILE A 202 9.12 1.21 -2.95
CA ILE A 202 10.53 1.53 -3.23
C ILE A 202 11.36 1.40 -1.97
N ASP A 203 10.90 1.97 -0.85
CA ASP A 203 11.58 1.83 0.45
C ASP A 203 11.65 0.38 0.94
N LEU A 204 10.61 -0.42 0.70
CA LEU A 204 10.63 -1.86 0.97
C LEU A 204 11.73 -2.56 0.15
N PHE A 205 11.84 -2.28 -1.15
CA PHE A 205 12.90 -2.82 -2.00
C PHE A 205 14.29 -2.38 -1.51
N ARG A 206 14.45 -1.08 -1.25
CA ARG A 206 15.69 -0.46 -0.77
C ARG A 206 16.19 -1.07 0.54
N SER A 207 15.29 -1.34 1.48
CA SER A 207 15.62 -2.00 2.76
C SER A 207 16.21 -3.41 2.60
N LYS A 208 16.04 -4.03 1.43
CA LYS A 208 16.43 -5.41 1.13
C LYS A 208 17.70 -5.52 0.27
N LEU A 209 18.37 -4.42 -0.02
CA LEU A 209 19.62 -4.41 -0.82
C LEU A 209 20.79 -5.21 -0.20
N LYS A 210 20.69 -5.64 1.06
CA LYS A 210 21.63 -6.59 1.65
C LYS A 210 21.63 -7.94 0.92
N TYR A 211 20.48 -8.38 0.40
CA TYR A 211 20.36 -9.62 -0.35
C TYR A 211 20.89 -9.44 -1.77
N GLU A 212 21.69 -10.40 -2.25
CA GLU A 212 22.27 -10.33 -3.59
C GLU A 212 21.22 -10.32 -4.70
N VAL A 213 20.12 -11.07 -4.52
CA VAL A 213 19.03 -11.14 -5.50
C VAL A 213 18.42 -9.76 -5.77
N PHE A 214 18.25 -8.93 -4.74
CA PHE A 214 17.78 -7.55 -4.89
C PHE A 214 18.78 -6.68 -5.65
N ARG A 215 20.08 -6.85 -5.40
CA ARG A 215 21.13 -6.12 -6.11
C ARG A 215 21.17 -6.48 -7.61
N ARG A 216 20.95 -7.75 -7.95
CA ARG A 216 20.88 -8.22 -9.35
C ARG A 216 19.68 -7.63 -10.11
N GLU A 217 18.58 -7.37 -9.41
CA GLU A 217 17.32 -6.84 -9.98
C GLU A 217 17.25 -5.32 -10.04
N LEU A 218 18.28 -4.62 -9.56
CA LEU A 218 18.31 -3.15 -9.50
C LEU A 218 18.01 -2.47 -10.83
N GLY A 219 18.64 -2.93 -11.92
CA GLY A 219 18.46 -2.34 -13.24
C GLY A 219 17.02 -2.44 -13.74
N PHE A 220 16.38 -3.61 -13.52
CA PHE A 220 14.99 -3.81 -13.91
C PHE A 220 14.04 -2.96 -13.06
N PHE A 221 14.25 -2.91 -11.74
CA PHE A 221 13.39 -2.11 -10.86
C PHE A 221 13.53 -0.61 -11.13
N TRP A 222 14.73 -0.13 -11.50
CA TRP A 222 14.90 1.23 -12.01
C TRP A 222 14.19 1.47 -13.34
N GLY A 223 14.24 0.51 -14.26
CA GLY A 223 13.45 0.55 -15.48
C GLY A 223 11.96 0.73 -15.21
N ASP A 224 11.43 -0.01 -14.23
CA ASP A 224 10.03 0.10 -13.79
C ASP A 224 9.73 1.52 -13.24
N MET A 225 10.67 2.15 -12.52
CA MET A 225 10.47 3.49 -11.96
C MET A 225 10.52 4.60 -13.00
N VAL A 226 11.46 4.58 -13.94
CA VAL A 226 11.72 5.69 -14.90
C VAL A 226 10.50 6.02 -15.77
N SER A 227 9.58 5.07 -15.98
CA SER A 227 8.36 5.29 -16.75
C SER A 227 7.29 6.12 -16.02
N ILE A 228 7.37 6.28 -14.70
CA ILE A 228 6.36 7.02 -13.93
C ILE A 228 6.58 8.51 -14.08
N ARG A 229 5.52 9.22 -14.49
CA ARG A 229 5.49 10.68 -14.56
C ARG A 229 4.16 11.18 -14.06
N TYR A 230 4.21 12.20 -13.21
CA TYR A 230 3.03 12.91 -12.74
C TYR A 230 2.87 14.22 -13.51
N SER A 231 1.63 14.55 -13.87
CA SER A 231 1.31 15.82 -14.52
C SER A 231 1.68 17.02 -13.64
N TYR A 232 1.46 16.88 -12.34
CA TYR A 232 1.94 17.83 -11.33
C TYR A 232 2.96 17.13 -10.43
N LEU A 233 4.12 17.76 -10.26
CA LEU A 233 5.20 17.22 -9.43
C LEU A 233 4.81 17.14 -7.94
N SER A 234 3.85 17.95 -7.49
CA SER A 234 3.30 17.93 -6.14
C SER A 234 2.49 16.66 -5.83
N ASP A 235 1.77 16.13 -6.81
CA ASP A 235 1.03 14.86 -6.68
C ASP A 235 1.98 13.68 -6.52
N GLY A 236 3.11 13.74 -7.24
CA GLY A 236 4.18 12.73 -7.22
C GLY A 236 5.22 12.92 -6.12
N LEU A 237 5.08 13.92 -5.23
CA LEU A 237 6.15 14.34 -4.33
C LEU A 237 6.77 13.18 -3.55
N GLN A 238 5.93 12.36 -2.90
CA GLN A 238 6.40 11.26 -2.06
C GLN A 238 7.15 10.19 -2.87
N TYR A 239 6.67 9.92 -4.09
CA TYR A 239 7.35 9.03 -5.03
C TYR A 239 8.74 9.57 -5.39
N TYR A 240 8.84 10.83 -5.85
CA TYR A 240 10.12 11.42 -6.23
C TYR A 240 11.11 11.46 -5.06
N LEU A 241 10.66 11.80 -3.85
CA LEU A 241 11.49 11.79 -2.65
C LEU A 241 12.08 10.40 -2.37
N SER A 242 11.28 9.35 -2.47
CA SER A 242 11.77 7.98 -2.28
C SER A 242 12.76 7.56 -3.36
N VAL A 243 12.50 7.91 -4.64
CA VAL A 243 13.42 7.64 -5.75
C VAL A 243 14.76 8.35 -5.56
N PHE A 244 14.74 9.61 -5.12
CA PHE A 244 15.94 10.38 -4.81
C PHE A 244 16.75 9.75 -3.68
N ILE A 245 16.11 9.43 -2.56
CA ILE A 245 16.78 8.76 -1.44
C ILE A 245 17.36 7.42 -1.89
N PHE A 246 16.67 6.68 -2.75
CA PHE A 246 17.17 5.44 -3.30
C PHE A 246 18.41 5.64 -4.18
N ALA A 247 18.40 6.61 -5.10
CA ALA A 247 19.58 6.96 -5.91
C ALA A 247 20.77 7.41 -5.04
N GLN A 248 20.52 8.24 -4.03
CA GLN A 248 21.53 8.67 -3.07
C GLN A 248 22.16 7.46 -2.34
N GLU A 249 21.35 6.52 -1.88
CA GLU A 249 21.85 5.31 -1.19
C GLU A 249 22.73 4.45 -2.11
N LEU A 250 22.35 4.30 -3.39
CA LEU A 250 23.15 3.57 -4.36
C LEU A 250 24.50 4.25 -4.63
N ALA A 251 24.52 5.57 -4.80
CA ALA A 251 25.74 6.34 -4.98
C ALA A 251 26.64 6.31 -3.74
N LEU A 252 26.06 6.49 -2.54
CA LEU A 252 26.77 6.42 -1.26
C LEU A 252 27.42 5.05 -1.02
N ARG A 253 26.71 3.98 -1.36
CA ARG A 253 27.23 2.60 -1.29
C ARG A 253 28.13 2.24 -2.47
N ARG A 254 28.39 3.18 -3.38
CA ARG A 254 29.21 3.00 -4.59
C ARG A 254 28.76 1.80 -5.43
N MET A 255 27.45 1.61 -5.54
CA MET A 255 26.85 0.49 -6.28
C MET A 255 26.80 0.80 -7.77
N ASN A 256 27.38 -0.09 -8.58
CA ASN A 256 27.32 -0.13 -10.05
C ASN A 256 27.32 1.27 -10.73
N PRO A 257 28.49 1.79 -11.13
CA PRO A 257 28.58 3.12 -11.74
C PRO A 257 27.79 3.24 -13.06
N GLU A 258 27.65 2.16 -13.84
CA GLU A 258 26.85 2.17 -15.07
C GLU A 258 25.36 2.38 -14.77
N LEU A 259 24.85 1.78 -13.69
CA LEU A 259 23.47 1.99 -13.24
C LEU A 259 23.25 3.44 -12.83
N ILE A 260 24.16 4.03 -12.03
CA ILE A 260 24.07 5.44 -11.63
C ILE A 260 24.16 6.37 -12.84
N LEU A 261 24.99 6.05 -13.83
CA LEU A 261 25.07 6.81 -15.08
C LEU A 261 23.74 6.77 -15.84
N ASN A 262 23.09 5.61 -15.88
CA ASN A 262 21.77 5.46 -16.50
C ASN A 262 20.69 6.26 -15.73
N ILE A 263 20.72 6.23 -14.39
CA ILE A 263 19.81 7.04 -13.55
C ILE A 263 20.04 8.54 -13.82
N TYR A 264 21.30 8.97 -13.89
CA TYR A 264 21.65 10.35 -14.19
C TYR A 264 21.08 10.80 -15.53
N LYS A 265 21.32 10.03 -16.60
CA LYS A 265 20.90 10.38 -17.98
C LYS A 265 19.40 10.25 -18.22
N HIS A 266 18.76 9.22 -17.67
CA HIS A 266 17.38 8.87 -18.02
C HIS A 266 16.34 9.31 -16.99
N PHE A 267 16.76 9.65 -15.77
CA PHE A 267 15.87 10.12 -14.71
C PHE A 267 16.19 11.54 -14.25
N LEU A 268 17.42 11.79 -13.77
CA LEU A 268 17.77 13.09 -13.17
C LEU A 268 17.78 14.22 -14.19
N GLN A 269 18.47 14.05 -15.32
CA GLN A 269 18.54 15.09 -16.36
C GLN A 269 17.15 15.47 -16.92
N PRO A 270 16.26 14.53 -17.30
CA PRO A 270 14.91 14.89 -17.74
C PRO A 270 14.05 15.54 -16.65
N LEU A 271 14.27 15.19 -15.39
CA LEU A 271 13.53 15.77 -14.27
C LEU A 271 13.96 17.22 -13.99
N GLN A 272 15.21 17.58 -14.32
CA GLN A 272 15.71 18.96 -14.20
C GLN A 272 14.83 19.95 -14.95
N SER A 273 14.49 19.65 -16.21
CA SER A 273 13.65 20.55 -17.02
C SER A 273 12.25 20.68 -16.41
N GLN A 274 11.65 19.57 -15.94
CA GLN A 274 10.34 19.60 -15.29
C GLN A 274 10.34 20.45 -14.01
N ILE A 275 11.39 20.35 -13.19
CA ILE A 275 11.53 21.17 -11.98
C ILE A 275 11.73 22.64 -12.35
N SER A 276 12.52 22.95 -13.39
CA SER A 276 12.72 24.31 -13.88
C SER A 276 11.41 24.93 -14.36
N ASP A 277 10.66 24.22 -15.21
CA ASP A 277 9.36 24.67 -15.72
C ASP A 277 8.39 24.94 -14.57
N TRP A 278 8.32 24.03 -13.59
CA TRP A 278 7.45 24.21 -12.44
C TRP A 278 7.86 25.39 -11.55
N THR A 279 9.17 25.62 -11.41
CA THR A 279 9.70 26.76 -10.66
C THR A 279 9.30 28.09 -11.29
N GLU A 280 9.32 28.17 -12.62
CA GLU A 280 8.88 29.35 -13.36
C GLU A 280 7.37 29.58 -13.21
N LEU A 281 6.56 28.52 -13.33
CA LEU A 281 5.11 28.60 -13.10
C LEU A 281 4.77 29.14 -11.70
N VAL A 282 5.39 28.61 -10.64
CA VAL A 282 5.17 29.08 -9.26
C VAL A 282 5.60 30.55 -9.09
N LYS A 283 6.68 30.98 -9.75
CA LYS A 283 7.12 32.39 -9.72
C LYS A 283 6.12 33.32 -10.39
N ILE A 284 5.60 32.95 -11.56
CA ILE A 284 4.59 33.72 -12.30
C ILE A 284 3.31 33.85 -11.45
N GLU A 285 2.85 32.74 -10.86
CA GLU A 285 1.69 32.74 -9.96
C GLU A 285 1.89 33.68 -8.77
N GLN A 286 3.07 33.62 -8.12
CA GLN A 286 3.38 34.50 -6.99
C GLN A 286 3.42 35.99 -7.38
N GLN A 287 3.93 36.31 -8.57
CA GLN A 287 3.94 37.69 -9.07
C GLN A 287 2.50 38.18 -9.32
N GLN A 288 1.64 37.36 -9.91
CA GLN A 288 0.24 37.68 -10.15
C GLN A 288 -0.54 37.93 -8.84
N ILE A 289 -0.22 37.20 -7.77
CA ILE A 289 -0.77 37.44 -6.42
C ILE A 289 -0.30 38.78 -5.87
N ASN A 290 1.00 39.05 -5.92
CA ASN A 290 1.57 40.32 -5.43
C ASN A 290 1.04 41.55 -6.18
N HIS A 291 0.59 41.38 -7.43
CA HIS A 291 -0.07 42.41 -8.23
C HIS A 291 -1.60 42.49 -8.02
N GLY A 292 -2.17 41.76 -7.05
CA GLY A 292 -3.59 41.81 -6.70
C GLY A 292 -4.53 41.12 -7.69
N SER A 293 -4.01 40.37 -8.66
CA SER A 293 -4.82 39.77 -9.74
C SER A 293 -5.40 38.38 -9.40
N LEU A 294 -4.88 37.72 -8.36
CA LEU A 294 -5.25 36.35 -7.95
C LEU A 294 -5.56 36.20 -6.44
N GLU A 295 -5.63 37.30 -5.67
CA GLU A 295 -6.06 37.22 -4.27
C GLU A 295 -7.58 36.95 -4.22
N VAL A 296 -7.95 35.71 -3.88
CA VAL A 296 -9.34 35.36 -3.58
C VAL A 296 -9.57 35.59 -2.09
N PRO A 297 -10.51 36.48 -1.68
CA PRO A 297 -10.82 36.70 -0.28
C PRO A 297 -11.28 35.40 0.39
N ALA A 298 -10.87 35.17 1.65
CA ALA A 298 -11.26 33.98 2.42
C ALA A 298 -12.78 33.75 2.44
N ASN A 299 -13.56 34.83 2.46
CA ASN A 299 -15.02 34.81 2.47
C ASN A 299 -15.64 34.32 1.14
N GLN A 300 -14.86 34.26 0.06
CA GLN A 300 -15.29 33.78 -1.27
C GLN A 300 -14.77 32.37 -1.59
N LEU A 301 -13.78 31.86 -0.85
CA LEU A 301 -13.27 30.50 -0.97
C LEU A 301 -14.27 29.48 -0.42
N SER A 302 -14.99 29.81 0.66
CA SER A 302 -16.02 28.97 1.27
C SER A 302 -17.30 28.83 0.44
N VAL A 303 -17.42 29.60 -0.66
CA VAL A 303 -18.63 29.67 -1.50
C VAL A 303 -18.59 28.66 -2.66
N SER A 304 -17.41 28.10 -2.97
CA SER A 304 -17.24 27.12 -4.07
C SER A 304 -16.18 26.07 -3.72
N MET A 305 -16.57 24.79 -3.77
CA MET A 305 -15.66 23.66 -3.55
C MET A 305 -14.50 23.67 -4.55
N GLU A 306 -14.77 23.99 -5.82
CA GLU A 306 -13.76 24.08 -6.87
C GLU A 306 -12.68 25.12 -6.56
N ARG A 307 -13.08 26.28 -6.00
CA ARG A 307 -12.11 27.33 -5.60
C ARG A 307 -11.26 26.88 -4.42
N LEU A 308 -11.84 26.18 -3.46
CA LEU A 308 -11.12 25.64 -2.32
C LEU A 308 -10.09 24.58 -2.76
N GLU A 309 -10.47 23.71 -3.70
CA GLU A 309 -9.58 22.71 -4.29
C GLU A 309 -8.43 23.34 -5.07
N MET A 310 -8.70 24.35 -5.90
CA MET A 310 -7.66 25.08 -6.64
C MET A 310 -6.67 25.76 -5.68
N GLU A 311 -7.16 26.41 -4.63
CA GLU A 311 -6.30 27.06 -3.64
C GLU A 311 -5.46 26.03 -2.86
N THR A 312 -6.07 24.91 -2.46
CA THR A 312 -5.36 23.82 -1.76
C THR A 312 -4.23 23.27 -2.62
N ARG A 313 -4.49 23.03 -3.92
CA ARG A 313 -3.46 22.59 -4.87
C ARG A 313 -2.36 23.62 -5.04
N ARG A 314 -2.71 24.91 -5.12
CA ARG A 314 -1.73 26.00 -5.21
C ARG A 314 -0.81 26.01 -3.99
N GLN A 315 -1.37 25.95 -2.79
CA GLN A 315 -0.59 25.88 -1.54
C GLN A 315 0.32 24.66 -1.52
N GLN A 316 -0.19 23.49 -1.93
CA GLN A 316 0.60 22.27 -2.02
C GLN A 316 1.76 22.43 -3.01
N ASN A 317 1.57 23.07 -4.16
CA ASN A 317 2.62 23.35 -5.13
C ASN A 317 3.73 24.23 -4.54
N ILE A 318 3.36 25.32 -3.88
CA ILE A 318 4.31 26.25 -3.26
C ILE A 318 5.12 25.56 -2.15
N GLN A 319 4.48 24.72 -1.33
CA GLN A 319 5.12 24.05 -0.20
C GLN A 319 6.01 22.87 -0.64
N SER A 320 5.65 22.17 -1.70
CA SER A 320 6.36 20.96 -2.15
C SER A 320 7.60 21.26 -2.99
N LEU A 321 7.59 22.34 -3.77
CA LEU A 321 8.68 22.69 -4.69
C LEU A 321 10.05 22.85 -4.00
N PRO A 322 10.19 23.61 -2.88
CA PRO A 322 11.50 23.77 -2.22
C PRO A 322 12.09 22.45 -1.74
N LEU A 323 11.24 21.57 -1.20
CA LEU A 323 11.66 20.25 -0.74
C LEU A 323 12.14 19.37 -1.90
N LEU A 324 11.39 19.38 -3.01
CA LEU A 324 11.76 18.64 -4.21
C LEU A 324 13.09 19.15 -4.80
N GLN A 325 13.25 20.47 -4.93
CA GLN A 325 14.47 21.10 -5.43
C GLN A 325 15.70 20.76 -4.57
N PHE A 326 15.54 20.83 -3.25
CA PHE A 326 16.60 20.47 -2.32
C PHE A 326 17.02 19.02 -2.51
N GLN A 327 16.07 18.09 -2.51
CA GLN A 327 16.36 16.66 -2.63
C GLN A 327 16.93 16.30 -4.00
N TYR A 328 16.43 16.92 -5.07
CA TYR A 328 16.98 16.78 -6.41
C TYR A 328 18.45 17.22 -6.44
N SER A 329 18.76 18.41 -5.93
CA SER A 329 20.12 18.97 -5.95
C SER A 329 21.11 18.12 -5.15
N GLN A 330 20.68 17.62 -3.98
CA GLN A 330 21.49 16.69 -3.19
C GLN A 330 21.76 15.39 -3.97
N THR A 331 20.72 14.81 -4.57
CA THR A 331 20.84 13.59 -5.36
C THR A 331 21.79 13.74 -6.54
N LEU A 332 21.71 14.87 -7.25
CA LEU A 332 22.59 15.19 -8.36
C LEU A 332 24.06 15.22 -7.91
N ASN A 333 24.35 15.90 -6.80
CA ASN A 333 25.69 15.98 -6.23
C ASN A 333 26.24 14.58 -5.85
N PHE A 334 25.44 13.75 -5.18
CA PHE A 334 25.85 12.38 -4.86
C PHE A 334 26.15 11.55 -6.10
N ALA A 335 25.29 11.63 -7.12
CA ALA A 335 25.46 10.90 -8.37
C ALA A 335 26.71 11.38 -9.13
N GLU A 336 26.87 12.68 -9.34
CA GLU A 336 28.02 13.26 -10.07
C GLU A 336 29.34 12.99 -9.36
N THR A 337 29.39 13.16 -8.03
CA THR A 337 30.59 12.86 -7.23
C THR A 337 31.00 11.40 -7.41
N PHE A 338 30.05 10.47 -7.33
CA PHE A 338 30.34 9.06 -7.53
C PHE A 338 30.79 8.76 -8.97
N LEU A 339 30.11 9.33 -9.98
CA LEU A 339 30.44 9.10 -11.39
C LEU A 339 31.82 9.67 -11.78
N HIS A 340 32.19 10.86 -11.30
CA HIS A 340 33.53 11.39 -11.48
C HIS A 340 34.59 10.53 -10.79
N SER A 341 34.31 10.04 -9.58
CA SER A 341 35.23 9.11 -8.89
C SER A 341 35.41 7.78 -9.62
N ALA A 342 34.45 7.41 -10.48
CA ALA A 342 34.47 6.22 -11.32
C ALA A 342 34.90 6.51 -12.78
N HIS A 343 35.29 7.75 -13.11
CA HIS A 343 35.67 8.19 -14.46
C HIS A 343 34.60 7.97 -15.54
N MET A 344 33.32 8.14 -15.17
CA MET A 344 32.15 7.96 -16.06
C MET A 344 31.51 9.26 -16.56
N LEU A 345 31.90 10.39 -15.94
CA LEU A 345 31.63 11.78 -16.35
C LEU A 345 32.97 12.52 -16.33
#